data_AF-A0A096BLV5-F1
#
_entry.id   AF-A0A096BLV5-F1
#
_cell.length_a   1.000
_cell.length_b   1.000
_cell.length_c   1.000
_cell.angle_alpha   90.00
_cell.angle_beta   90.00
_cell.angle_gamma   90.00
#
_symmetry.space_group_name_H-M   'P 1'
#
loop_
_entity.id
_entity.type
_entity.pdbx_description
1 polymer ?
#
loop_
_entity_poly.entity_id
_entity_poly.type
_entity_poly.pdbx_seq_one_letter_code
_entity_poly.pdbx_strand_id
1 'polypeptide(L)' 'MERKVYRVRTQYVFEGVFEVVATDREEAERKILEDCGMVMGRGIHSTLPDEQINWAFDTHPEERIIETTENP' A
#
# COMPACT_ATOMS: atom_id res chain seq x y z
N MET A 1 -26.11 4.13 28.33
CA MET A 1 -25.92 2.97 27.42
C MET A 1 -24.49 2.50 27.54
N GLU A 2 -24.26 1.20 27.68
CA GLU A 2 -22.92 0.63 27.67
C GLU A 2 -22.30 0.75 26.27
N ARG A 3 -21.02 1.14 26.22
CA ARG A 3 -20.25 1.17 24.97
C ARG A 3 -19.69 -0.22 24.70
N LYS A 4 -19.69 -0.64 23.43
CA LYS A 4 -19.08 -1.90 22.98
C LYS A 4 -17.87 -1.56 22.10
N VAL A 5 -16.83 -2.38 22.19
CA VAL A 5 -15.65 -2.29 21.31
C VAL A 5 -15.90 -3.20 20.11
N TYR A 6 -15.73 -2.66 18.91
CA TYR A 6 -15.83 -3.40 17.66
C TYR A 6 -14.48 -3.41 16.96
N ARG A 7 -14.05 -4.59 16.51
CA ARG A 7 -12.87 -4.73 15.67
C ARG A 7 -13.31 -4.78 14.22
N VAL A 8 -13.04 -3.70 13.49
CA VAL A 8 -13.34 -3.60 12.06
C VAL A 8 -12.04 -3.80 11.29
N ARG A 9 -12.00 -4.80 10.40
CA ARG A 9 -10.85 -5.00 9.49
C ARG A 9 -10.99 -4.03 8.32
N THR A 10 -9.98 -3.20 8.12
CA THR A 10 -9.96 -2.17 7.08
C THR A 10 -8.68 -2.30 6.25
N GLN A 11 -8.79 -2.13 4.94
CA GLN A 11 -7.67 -2.11 4.01
C GLN A 11 -7.75 -0.83 3.18
N TYR A 12 -6.64 -0.10 3.09
CA TYR A 12 -6.46 0.95 2.08
C TYR A 12 -5.82 0.32 0.85
N VAL A 13 -6.39 0.53 -0.32
CA VAL A 13 -5.88 0.04 -1.60
C VAL A 13 -5.36 1.23 -2.38
N PHE A 14 -4.09 1.15 -2.80
CA PHE A 14 -3.44 2.10 -3.69
C PHE A 14 -3.08 1.39 -4.98
N GLU A 15 -3.36 2.02 -6.11
CA GLU A 15 -3.09 1.48 -7.44
C GLU A 15 -2.42 2.57 -8.28
N GLY A 16 -1.45 2.19 -9.08
CA GLY A 16 -0.68 3.08 -9.94
C GLY A 16 0.12 2.30 -10.98
N VAL A 17 0.70 3.02 -11.93
CA VAL A 17 1.51 2.46 -13.01
C VAL A 17 2.92 3.03 -12.92
N PHE A 18 3.92 2.16 -13.00
CA PHE A 18 5.31 2.56 -13.21
C PHE A 18 5.65 2.48 -14.69
N GLU A 19 6.15 3.59 -15.25
CA GLU A 19 6.91 3.55 -16.49
C GLU A 19 8.39 3.41 -16.14
N VAL A 20 9.02 2.31 -16.57
CA VAL A 20 10.40 1.97 -16.22
C VAL A 20 11.17 1.57 -17.47
N VAL A 21 12.42 2.03 -17.56
CA VAL A 21 13.34 1.62 -18.64
C VAL A 21 13.98 0.28 -18.26
N ALA A 22 13.84 -0.73 -19.11
CA ALA A 22 14.39 -2.07 -18.93
C ALA A 22 14.73 -2.71 -20.30
N THR A 23 15.62 -3.70 -20.31
CA THR A 23 16.02 -4.46 -21.50
C THR A 23 14.99 -5.52 -21.88
N ASP A 24 14.24 -6.01 -20.90
CA ASP A 24 13.20 -7.01 -21.06
C ASP A 24 12.16 -6.89 -19.93
N ARG A 25 11.08 -7.66 -20.09
CA ARG A 25 9.99 -7.75 -19.12
C ARG A 25 10.47 -8.21 -17.73
N GLU A 26 11.39 -9.17 -17.65
CA GLU A 26 11.83 -9.72 -16.37
C GLU A 26 12.64 -8.68 -15.57
N GLU A 27 13.48 -7.89 -16.23
CA GLU A 27 14.15 -6.75 -15.61
C GLU A 27 13.15 -5.68 -15.16
N ALA A 28 12.12 -5.36 -15.96
CA ALA A 28 11.10 -4.40 -15.56
C ALA A 28 10.39 -4.86 -14.28
N GLU A 29 9.94 -6.11 -14.23
CA GLU A 29 9.27 -6.70 -13.07
C GLU A 29 10.19 -6.70 -11.84
N ARG A 30 11.47 -7.09 -11.99
CA ARG A 30 12.46 -7.08 -10.91
C ARG A 30 12.69 -5.69 -10.34
N LYS A 31 12.84 -4.66 -11.19
CA LYS A 31 13.00 -3.27 -10.74
C LYS A 31 11.83 -2.78 -9.89
N ILE A 32 10.61 -3.21 -10.19
CA ILE A 32 9.45 -2.82 -9.38
C ILE A 32 9.44 -3.57 -8.05
N LEU A 33 9.80 -4.85 -8.03
CA LEU A 33 9.77 -5.65 -6.79
C LEU A 33 10.94 -5.38 -5.85
N GLU A 34 12.11 -5.03 -6.38
CA GLU A 34 13.34 -4.89 -5.59
C GLU A 34 13.69 -3.42 -5.29
N ASP A 35 13.40 -2.50 -6.23
CA ASP A 35 13.85 -1.11 -6.14
C ASP A 35 12.71 -0.09 -5.92
N CYS A 36 11.45 -0.50 -6.08
CA CYS A 36 10.30 0.38 -5.87
C CYS A 36 9.57 0.04 -4.57
N GLY A 37 9.03 1.06 -3.91
CA GLY A 37 8.40 0.91 -2.60
C GLY A 37 7.37 1.99 -2.29
N MET A 38 6.37 1.70 -1.46
CA MET A 38 5.46 2.72 -0.91
C MET A 38 5.87 3.16 0.50
N VAL A 39 6.18 4.44 0.69
CA VAL A 39 6.41 5.04 2.02
C VAL A 39 5.27 5.98 2.39
N MET A 40 4.56 5.67 3.48
CA MET A 40 3.50 6.54 4.02
C MET A 40 4.10 7.70 4.85
N GLY A 41 4.45 8.81 4.18
CA GLY A 41 5.20 9.93 4.80
C GLY A 41 4.47 10.74 5.88
N ARG A 42 3.13 10.71 5.97
CA ARG A 42 2.36 11.35 7.07
C ARG A 42 1.64 10.34 7.98
N GLY A 43 1.67 9.05 7.65
CA GLY A 43 0.95 8.01 8.36
C GLY A 43 -0.57 8.08 8.19
N ILE A 44 -1.29 7.32 9.01
CA ILE A 44 -2.76 7.26 9.04
C ILE A 44 -3.28 8.28 10.04
N HIS A 45 -4.33 9.00 9.66
CA HIS A 45 -4.98 10.01 10.51
C HIS A 45 -6.46 9.71 10.69
N SER A 46 -6.99 10.11 11.85
CA SER A 46 -8.42 10.11 12.14
C SER A 46 -8.79 11.40 12.87
N THR A 47 -10.02 11.84 12.70
CA THR A 47 -10.62 12.91 13.49
C THR A 47 -11.28 12.40 14.77
N LEU A 48 -11.28 11.08 15.01
CA LEU A 48 -11.77 10.49 16.25
C LEU A 48 -10.78 10.75 17.39
N PRO A 49 -11.26 11.01 18.62
CA PRO A 49 -10.37 11.13 19.78
C PRO A 49 -9.58 9.85 20.03
N ASP A 50 -8.35 9.99 20.55
CA ASP A 50 -7.43 8.87 20.81
C ASP A 50 -8.03 7.82 21.76
N GLU A 51 -8.94 8.21 22.67
CA GLU A 51 -9.58 7.26 23.59
C GLU A 51 -10.64 6.38 22.91
N GLN A 52 -11.03 6.70 21.67
CA GLN A 52 -12.08 6.01 20.93
C GLN A 52 -11.56 5.12 19.80
N ILE A 53 -10.27 5.22 19.46
CA ILE A 53 -9.70 4.48 18.34
C ILE A 53 -8.31 3.93 18.67
N ASN A 54 -8.09 2.70 18.23
CA ASN A 54 -6.77 2.07 18.22
C ASN A 54 -6.50 1.57 16.80
N TRP A 55 -5.28 1.73 16.31
CA TRP A 55 -4.87 1.36 14.97
C TRP A 55 -3.66 0.42 15.02
N ALA A 56 -3.73 -0.62 14.20
CA ALA A 56 -2.62 -1.52 13.92
C ALA A 56 -2.54 -1.68 12.41
N PHE A 57 -1.84 -0.73 11.77
CA PHE A 57 -1.54 -0.78 10.35
C PHE A 57 -0.06 -1.02 10.17
N ASP A 58 0.28 -1.89 9.22
CA ASP A 58 1.66 -2.03 8.80
C ASP A 58 2.10 -0.76 8.07
N THR A 59 3.34 -0.36 8.28
CA THR A 59 3.94 0.80 7.61
C THR A 59 4.49 0.43 6.24
N HIS A 60 4.63 -0.86 5.94
CA HIS A 60 5.19 -1.39 4.70
C HIS A 60 4.17 -2.34 4.05
N PRO A 61 3.35 -1.88 3.10
CA PRO A 61 2.51 -2.78 2.31
C PRO A 61 3.37 -3.66 1.40
N GLU A 62 2.83 -4.81 0.98
CA GLU A 62 3.47 -5.68 -0.01
C GLU A 62 3.18 -5.14 -1.44
N GLU A 63 4.21 -4.91 -2.24
CA GLU A 63 4.05 -4.64 -3.68
C GLU A 63 3.70 -5.93 -4.45
N ARG A 64 2.78 -5.84 -5.42
CA ARG A 64 2.40 -6.94 -6.31
C ARG A 64 2.19 -6.47 -7.73
N ILE A 65 2.73 -7.21 -8.69
CA ILE A 65 2.52 -6.98 -10.12
C ILE A 65 1.20 -7.62 -10.53
N ILE A 66 0.31 -6.83 -11.14
CA ILE A 66 -1.03 -7.25 -11.56
C ILE A 66 -1.05 -7.56 -13.07
N GLU A 67 -0.43 -6.70 -13.88
CA GLU A 67 -0.34 -6.83 -15.34
C GLU A 67 0.95 -6.19 -15.84
N THR A 68 1.53 -6.75 -16.90
CA THR A 68 2.71 -6.20 -17.58
C THR A 68 2.43 -6.11 -19.07
N THR A 69 2.58 -4.91 -19.65
CA THR A 69 2.40 -4.64 -21.07
C THR A 69 3.70 -4.08 -21.67
N GLU A 70 4.04 -4.48 -22.89
CA GLU A 70 5.19 -3.95 -23.63
C GLU A 70 4.69 -2.91 -24.63
N ASN A 71 5.22 -1.68 -24.53
CA ASN A 71 4.93 -0.65 -25.51
C ASN A 71 5.81 -0.86 -26.77
N PRO A 72 5.23 -0.84 -27.99
CA PRO A 72 5.95 -1.07 -29.24
C PRO A 72 6.91 0.06 -29.62
#